data_AF-A0A0M9E8Y5-F1
#
_entry.id   AF-A0A0M9E8Y5-F1
#
_cell.length_a   1.000
_cell.length_b   1.000
_cell.length_c   1.000
_cell.angle_alpha   90.00
_cell.angle_beta   90.00
_cell.angle_gamma   90.00
#
_symmetry.space_group_name_H-M   'P 1'
#
loop_
_entity.id
_entity.type
_entity.pdbx_description
1 polymer ?
#
loop_
_entity_poly.entity_id
_entity_poly.type
_entity_poly.pdbx_seq_one_letter_code
_entity_poly.pdbx_strand_id
1 'polypeptide(L)'
;TTNEEASITLLAGYDLDADSLTFTTISGPSNGTITFNTVDNILTYTPTTNYSGTDTISYSLTDGSNSDSHSITIHINDINDSPEISAITDQSINQNTVLQSLPITITDIETADCSLSITYASSNTTLVSTENISYT
;
A
#
# COMPACT_ATOMS: atom_id res chain seq x y z
N THR A 1 -6.41 0.60 15.08
CA THR A 1 -6.78 0.86 13.67
C THR A 1 -5.83 1.87 13.09
N THR A 2 -5.48 1.72 11.82
CA THR A 2 -4.67 2.68 11.04
C THR A 2 -5.16 2.69 9.58
N ASN A 3 -4.59 3.55 8.75
CA ASN A 3 -4.76 3.53 7.29
C ASN A 3 -3.56 2.81 6.64
N GLU A 4 -3.71 2.32 5.41
CA GLU A 4 -2.72 1.46 4.75
C GLU A 4 -1.37 2.12 4.40
N GLU A 5 -1.27 3.45 4.50
CA GLU A 5 -0.02 4.22 4.38
C GLU A 5 0.38 4.92 5.69
N ALA A 6 -0.35 4.67 6.76
CA ALA A 6 -0.12 5.31 8.06
C ALA A 6 0.50 4.32 9.04
N SER A 7 1.74 4.61 9.46
CA SER A 7 2.35 3.91 10.58
C SER A 7 1.66 4.25 11.90
N ILE A 8 1.63 3.29 12.82
CA ILE A 8 1.17 3.47 14.20
C ILE A 8 2.29 3.14 15.17
N THR A 9 2.39 3.94 16.25
CA THR A 9 3.33 3.71 17.35
C THR A 9 2.57 3.35 18.62
N LEU A 10 3.07 2.36 19.36
CA LEU A 10 2.45 1.86 20.57
C LEU A 10 3.53 1.59 21.62
N LEU A 11 3.20 1.75 22.89
CA LEU A 11 4.03 1.24 23.98
C LEU A 11 3.91 -0.29 24.00
N ALA A 12 5.01 -1.00 23.79
CA ALA A 12 5.03 -2.46 23.74
C ALA A 12 4.87 -3.09 25.14
N GLY A 13 5.33 -2.39 26.16
CA GLY A 13 5.29 -2.80 27.55
C GLY A 13 6.08 -1.84 28.45
N TYR A 14 5.99 -2.08 29.75
CA TYR A 14 6.80 -1.40 30.76
C TYR A 14 7.20 -2.42 31.82
N ASP A 15 8.35 -2.19 32.43
CA ASP A 15 8.81 -2.95 33.58
C ASP A 15 8.70 -2.10 34.85
N LEU A 16 8.28 -2.68 35.96
CA LEU A 16 8.06 -1.95 37.22
C LEU A 16 9.36 -1.67 37.98
N ASP A 17 10.38 -2.50 37.77
CA ASP A 17 11.73 -2.35 38.33
C ASP A 17 12.64 -1.48 37.42
N ALA A 18 12.10 -1.06 36.27
CA ALA A 18 12.73 -0.24 35.24
C ALA A 18 13.90 -0.94 34.52
N ASP A 19 13.85 -2.27 34.43
CA ASP A 19 14.79 -3.04 33.61
C ASP A 19 14.51 -2.86 32.11
N SER A 20 15.56 -3.03 31.29
CA SER A 20 15.45 -2.91 29.83
C SER A 20 14.67 -4.08 29.24
N LEU A 21 13.68 -3.79 28.41
CA LEU A 21 12.89 -4.83 27.74
C LEU A 21 13.43 -5.14 26.34
N THR A 22 13.42 -6.42 25.98
CA THR A 22 13.78 -6.90 24.64
C THR A 22 12.79 -7.95 24.15
N PHE A 23 12.63 -8.07 22.82
CA PHE A 23 11.82 -9.15 22.26
C PHE A 23 12.55 -10.49 22.33
N THR A 24 11.87 -11.50 22.86
CA THR A 24 12.29 -12.91 22.77
C THR A 24 11.67 -13.60 21.56
N THR A 25 10.41 -13.28 21.26
CA THR A 25 9.71 -13.75 20.08
C THR A 25 8.90 -12.62 19.46
N ILE A 26 8.83 -12.64 18.13
CA ILE A 26 7.91 -11.82 17.35
C ILE A 26 7.38 -12.66 16.19
N SER A 27 6.08 -12.70 16.02
CA SER A 27 5.39 -13.39 14.93
C SER A 27 4.31 -12.50 14.34
N GLY A 28 4.12 -12.62 13.02
CA GLY A 28 3.50 -11.54 12.25
C GLY A 28 4.38 -10.29 12.22
N PRO A 29 3.91 -9.20 11.58
CA PRO A 29 2.68 -9.11 10.80
C PRO A 29 2.80 -9.86 9.47
N SER A 30 1.68 -10.16 8.80
CA SER A 30 1.72 -10.70 7.42
C SER A 30 1.70 -9.62 6.36
N ASN A 31 1.13 -8.45 6.66
CA ASN A 31 0.90 -7.35 5.73
C ASN A 31 1.40 -6.03 6.31
N GLY A 32 2.61 -6.08 6.88
CA GLY A 32 3.32 -4.92 7.38
C GLY A 32 4.65 -5.29 7.99
N THR A 33 5.33 -4.28 8.53
CA THR A 33 6.63 -4.41 9.17
C THR A 33 6.61 -3.81 10.58
N ILE A 34 7.50 -4.29 11.43
CA ILE A 34 7.64 -3.80 12.81
C ILE A 34 9.06 -3.31 13.03
N THR A 35 9.18 -2.19 13.72
CA THR A 35 10.43 -1.76 14.35
C THR A 35 10.20 -1.54 15.85
N PHE A 36 11.24 -1.75 16.66
CA PHE A 36 11.18 -1.57 18.10
C PHE A 36 12.32 -0.73 18.61
N ASN A 37 11.96 0.32 19.34
CA ASN A 37 12.89 1.15 20.08
C ASN A 37 12.95 0.65 21.53
N THR A 38 14.06 0.02 21.90
CA THR A 38 14.30 -0.55 23.24
C THR A 38 14.52 0.51 24.32
N VAL A 39 14.80 1.77 23.96
CA VAL A 39 15.03 2.85 24.94
C VAL A 39 13.69 3.33 25.50
N ASP A 40 12.72 3.53 24.62
CA ASP A 40 11.40 4.05 24.96
C ASP A 40 10.31 2.96 25.02
N ASN A 41 10.70 1.70 24.77
CA ASN A 41 9.81 0.55 24.60
C ASN A 41 8.68 0.76 23.57
N ILE A 42 8.98 1.50 22.50
CA ILE A 42 8.01 1.83 21.45
C ILE A 42 8.10 0.84 20.30
N LEU A 43 6.98 0.18 20.01
CA LEU A 43 6.75 -0.62 18.81
C LEU A 43 6.13 0.28 17.74
N THR A 44 6.73 0.32 16.55
CA THR A 44 6.16 0.98 15.37
C THR A 44 5.75 -0.09 14.37
N TYR A 45 4.47 -0.09 13.99
CA TYR A 45 3.95 -0.91 12.89
C TYR A 45 3.73 -0.03 11.66
N THR A 46 4.22 -0.49 10.52
CA THR A 46 4.00 0.13 9.21
C THR A 46 3.29 -0.89 8.32
N PRO A 47 2.04 -0.65 7.92
CA PRO A 47 1.34 -1.53 6.99
C PRO A 47 2.10 -1.66 5.66
N THR A 48 1.86 -2.75 4.95
CA THR A 48 2.24 -2.85 3.53
C THR A 48 1.39 -1.86 2.75
N THR A 49 2.04 -1.10 1.86
CA THR A 49 1.38 -0.16 0.95
C THR A 49 0.24 -0.84 0.18
N ASN A 50 -0.91 -0.18 0.12
CA ASN A 50 -2.13 -0.62 -0.59
C ASN A 50 -2.68 -1.96 -0.08
N TYR A 51 -2.47 -2.25 1.20
CA TYR A 51 -3.13 -3.35 1.89
C TYR A 51 -4.18 -2.83 2.86
N SER A 52 -5.45 -3.10 2.55
CA SER A 52 -6.55 -2.97 3.50
C SER A 52 -6.99 -4.33 4.04
N GLY A 53 -7.36 -4.37 5.32
CA GLY A 53 -7.75 -5.61 5.98
C GLY A 53 -7.38 -5.68 7.45
N THR A 54 -7.02 -6.88 7.92
CA THR A 54 -6.66 -7.12 9.32
C THR A 54 -5.34 -7.85 9.39
N ASP A 55 -4.44 -7.34 10.23
CA ASP A 55 -3.16 -7.94 10.52
C ASP A 55 -3.06 -8.27 12.01
N THR A 56 -2.17 -9.18 12.38
CA THR A 56 -1.98 -9.58 13.78
C THR A 56 -0.52 -9.71 14.10
N ILE A 57 -0.13 -9.11 15.21
CA ILE A 57 1.21 -9.15 15.77
C ILE A 57 1.13 -9.91 17.08
N SER A 58 1.98 -10.92 17.27
CA SER A 58 2.18 -11.54 18.58
C SER A 58 3.64 -11.45 18.98
N TYR A 59 3.91 -11.03 20.20
CA TYR A 59 5.28 -10.82 20.68
C TYR A 59 5.42 -11.22 22.15
N SER A 60 6.66 -11.51 22.55
CA SER A 60 7.04 -11.75 23.93
C SER A 60 8.18 -10.83 24.34
N LEU A 61 8.01 -10.08 25.42
CA LEU A 61 9.05 -9.22 26.00
C LEU A 61 9.71 -9.91 27.19
N THR A 62 11.00 -9.65 27.40
CA THR A 62 11.74 -10.09 28.60
C THR A 62 12.56 -8.95 29.19
N ASP A 63 12.66 -8.94 30.51
CA ASP A 63 13.61 -8.15 31.33
C ASP A 63 14.95 -8.90 31.56
N GLY A 64 15.11 -10.10 30.99
CA GLY A 64 16.25 -11.00 31.22
C GLY A 64 16.04 -12.06 32.31
N SER A 65 14.99 -11.93 33.13
CA SER A 65 14.62 -12.87 34.20
C SER A 65 13.25 -13.52 33.96
N ASN A 66 12.26 -12.72 33.59
CA ASN A 66 10.88 -13.11 33.29
C ASN A 66 10.51 -12.72 31.86
N SER A 67 9.38 -13.25 31.38
CA SER A 67 8.83 -12.86 30.09
C SER A 67 7.32 -12.82 30.13
N ASP A 68 6.73 -11.94 29.32
CA ASP A 68 5.29 -11.88 29.11
C ASP A 68 4.97 -11.72 27.63
N SER A 69 3.84 -12.28 27.20
CA SER A 69 3.42 -12.35 25.80
C SER A 69 2.14 -11.60 25.55
N HIS A 70 2.08 -10.89 24.43
CA HIS A 70 0.92 -10.11 24.02
C HIS A 70 0.59 -10.30 22.54
N SER A 71 -0.68 -10.09 22.18
CA SER A 71 -1.16 -10.15 20.81
C SER A 71 -2.02 -8.93 20.49
N ILE A 72 -1.72 -8.29 19.37
CA ILE A 72 -2.37 -7.07 18.89
C ILE A 72 -2.98 -7.35 17.52
N THR A 73 -4.29 -7.13 17.40
CA THR A 73 -4.99 -7.11 16.11
C THR A 73 -5.05 -5.67 15.60
N ILE A 74 -4.61 -5.46 14.35
CA ILE A 74 -4.61 -4.16 13.69
C ILE A 74 -5.59 -4.21 12.53
N HIS A 75 -6.59 -3.34 12.58
CA HIS A 75 -7.46 -3.06 11.43
C HIS A 75 -6.82 -1.96 10.58
N ILE A 76 -6.57 -2.26 9.30
CA ILE A 76 -6.04 -1.34 8.31
C ILE A 76 -7.18 -0.94 7.38
N ASN A 77 -7.49 0.35 7.38
CA ASN A 77 -8.51 0.92 6.52
C ASN A 77 -7.92 1.23 5.15
N ASP A 78 -8.74 0.98 4.15
CA ASP A 78 -8.57 1.43 2.77
C ASP A 78 -8.57 2.97 2.70
N ILE A 79 -7.65 3.53 1.93
CA ILE A 79 -7.62 4.93 1.55
C ILE A 79 -7.56 5.01 0.03
N ASN A 80 -8.52 5.75 -0.53
CA ASN A 80 -8.61 5.92 -1.97
C ASN A 80 -7.32 6.54 -2.55
N ASP A 81 -6.63 5.78 -3.39
CA ASP A 81 -5.52 6.22 -4.22
C ASP A 81 -6.01 7.00 -5.46
N SER A 82 -5.09 7.68 -6.13
CA SER A 82 -5.39 8.30 -7.42
C SER A 82 -5.31 7.26 -8.54
N PRO A 83 -6.19 7.33 -9.55
CA PRO A 83 -6.07 6.48 -10.73
C PRO A 83 -4.72 6.68 -11.44
N GLU A 84 -4.14 5.58 -11.89
CA GLU A 84 -2.90 5.54 -12.67
C GLU A 84 -3.19 5.26 -14.14
N ILE A 85 -2.55 6.01 -15.04
CA ILE A 85 -2.55 5.71 -16.49
C ILE A 85 -1.22 5.04 -16.82
N SER A 86 -1.29 3.85 -17.39
CA SER A 86 -0.10 3.13 -17.86
C SER A 86 0.65 3.90 -18.95
N ALA A 87 1.97 3.68 -19.01
CA ALA A 87 2.81 4.33 -20.02
C ALA A 87 2.34 4.02 -21.44
N ILE A 88 2.09 5.07 -22.22
CA ILE A 88 1.77 4.97 -23.65
C ILE A 88 3.09 5.06 -24.42
N THR A 89 3.47 4.01 -25.13
CA THR A 89 4.70 3.99 -25.92
C THR A 89 4.57 4.83 -27.19
N ASP A 90 5.69 5.32 -27.70
CA ASP A 90 5.73 6.06 -28.97
C ASP A 90 5.14 5.21 -30.11
N GLN A 91 4.20 5.82 -30.83
CA GLN A 91 3.57 5.19 -31.98
C GLN A 91 4.31 5.55 -33.26
N SER A 92 4.48 4.58 -34.16
CA SER A 92 5.03 4.80 -35.49
C SER A 92 4.02 4.35 -36.55
N ILE A 93 3.73 5.24 -37.49
CA ILE A 93 2.79 5.00 -38.58
C ILE A 93 3.45 5.38 -39.91
N ASN A 94 3.05 4.70 -40.98
CA ASN A 94 3.51 5.03 -42.33
C ASN A 94 2.94 6.39 -42.76
N GLN A 95 3.67 7.09 -43.63
CA GLN A 95 3.16 8.31 -44.23
C GLN A 95 1.80 8.06 -44.92
N ASN A 96 0.89 9.03 -44.80
CA ASN A 96 -0.47 8.96 -45.36
C ASN A 96 -1.32 7.80 -44.83
N THR A 97 -1.01 7.31 -43.63
CA THR A 97 -1.83 6.34 -42.91
C THR A 97 -2.38 6.94 -41.63
N VAL A 98 -3.48 6.38 -41.14
CA VAL A 98 -4.10 6.76 -39.86
C VAL A 98 -3.74 5.71 -38.80
N LEU A 99 -3.61 6.15 -37.55
CA LEU A 99 -3.42 5.23 -36.43
C LEU A 99 -4.73 4.48 -36.18
N GLN A 100 -4.73 3.17 -36.34
CA GLN A 100 -5.96 2.35 -36.27
C GLN A 100 -6.35 1.96 -34.85
N SER A 101 -5.39 1.93 -33.92
CA SER A 101 -5.64 1.57 -32.53
C SER A 101 -4.58 2.22 -31.64
N LEU A 102 -5.03 2.75 -30.51
CA LEU A 102 -4.20 3.22 -29.41
C LEU A 102 -4.77 2.65 -28.10
N PRO A 103 -4.28 1.50 -27.63
CA PRO A 103 -4.70 0.96 -26.35
C PRO A 103 -4.08 1.75 -25.21
N ILE A 104 -4.89 2.04 -24.20
CA ILE A 104 -4.51 2.66 -22.93
C ILE A 104 -5.00 1.72 -21.82
N THR A 105 -4.25 1.64 -20.74
CA THR A 105 -4.70 0.94 -19.54
C THR A 105 -4.76 1.94 -18.40
N ILE A 106 -5.89 1.96 -17.69
CA ILE A 106 -6.07 2.78 -16.50
C ILE A 106 -6.39 1.84 -15.35
N THR A 107 -5.74 2.06 -14.22
CA THR A 107 -5.93 1.22 -13.03
C THR A 107 -6.11 2.12 -11.83
N ASP A 108 -6.90 1.66 -10.90
CA ASP A 108 -7.05 2.24 -9.58
C ASP A 108 -7.23 1.05 -8.65
N ILE A 109 -6.46 1.03 -7.58
CA ILE A 109 -6.30 -0.16 -6.75
C ILE A 109 -7.56 -0.44 -5.90
N GLU A 110 -8.33 0.59 -5.56
CA GLU A 110 -9.59 0.47 -4.82
C GLU A 110 -10.82 0.55 -5.74
N THR A 111 -10.71 1.28 -6.85
CA THR A 111 -11.81 1.52 -7.77
C THR A 111 -11.81 0.49 -8.88
N ALA A 112 -12.88 -0.32 -8.96
CA ALA A 112 -13.05 -1.25 -10.07
C ALA A 112 -12.96 -0.54 -11.44
N ASP A 113 -12.32 -1.19 -12.41
CA ASP A 113 -12.04 -0.63 -13.75
C ASP A 113 -13.28 0.01 -14.42
N CYS A 114 -14.46 -0.61 -14.25
CA CYS A 114 -15.73 -0.14 -14.82
C CYS A 114 -16.26 1.17 -14.20
N SER A 115 -15.68 1.65 -13.11
CA SER A 115 -16.02 2.93 -12.46
C SER A 115 -15.06 4.06 -12.83
N LEU A 116 -13.97 3.77 -13.55
CA LEU A 116 -13.02 4.77 -14.00
C LEU A 116 -13.54 5.50 -15.24
N SER A 117 -13.38 6.83 -15.25
CA SER A 117 -13.74 7.67 -16.37
C SER A 117 -12.51 8.32 -16.98
N ILE A 118 -12.36 8.20 -18.30
CA ILE A 118 -11.27 8.82 -19.06
C ILE A 118 -11.82 9.70 -20.18
N THR A 119 -11.12 10.79 -20.48
CA THR A 119 -11.43 11.70 -21.59
C THR A 119 -10.25 11.76 -22.55
N TYR A 120 -10.53 11.63 -23.84
CA TYR A 120 -9.51 11.69 -24.89
C TYR A 120 -9.57 12.99 -25.67
N ALA A 121 -8.41 13.47 -26.10
CA ALA A 121 -8.30 14.55 -27.07
C ALA A 121 -7.17 14.25 -28.04
N SER A 122 -7.39 14.60 -29.31
CA SER A 122 -6.38 14.53 -30.35
C SER A 122 -6.28 15.89 -31.03
N SER A 123 -5.06 16.39 -31.17
CA SER A 123 -4.78 17.63 -31.92
C SER A 123 -5.01 17.44 -33.42
N ASN A 124 -5.02 16.19 -33.90
CA ASN A 124 -5.32 15.84 -35.28
C ASN A 124 -6.15 14.55 -35.35
N THR A 125 -7.47 14.72 -35.31
CA THR A 125 -8.45 13.61 -35.36
C THR A 125 -8.47 12.88 -36.69
N THR A 126 -7.85 13.43 -37.75
CA THR A 126 -7.70 12.73 -39.04
C THR A 126 -6.57 11.70 -39.01
N LEU A 127 -5.59 11.85 -38.12
CA LEU A 127 -4.47 10.92 -37.95
C LEU A 127 -4.68 9.99 -36.75
N VAL A 128 -5.18 10.54 -35.65
CA VAL A 128 -5.52 9.79 -34.43
C VAL A 128 -6.96 10.13 -34.07
N SER A 129 -7.89 9.34 -34.59
CA SER A 129 -9.30 9.43 -34.22
C SER A 129 -9.48 9.05 -32.75
N THR A 130 -10.34 9.76 -32.02
CA THR A 130 -10.70 9.38 -30.64
C THR A 130 -11.43 8.04 -30.60
N GLU A 131 -12.10 7.64 -31.68
CA GLU A 131 -12.75 6.32 -31.83
C GLU A 131 -11.73 5.17 -31.88
N ASN A 132 -10.46 5.48 -32.20
CA ASN A 132 -9.39 4.47 -32.25
C ASN A 132 -8.66 4.36 -30.91
N ILE A 133 -9.04 5.17 -29.91
CA ILE A 133 -8.48 5.10 -28.56
C ILE A 133 -9.41 4.22 -27.72
N SER A 134 -8.84 3.15 -27.18
CA SER A 134 -9.56 2.20 -26.32
C SER A 134 -8.88 2.14 -24.96
N TYR A 135 -9.67 2.00 -23.89
CA TYR A 135 -9.17 1.76 -22.55
C TYR A 135 -9.69 0.42 -22.02
N THR A 136 -8.86 -0.18 -21.19
CA THR A 136 -9.21 -1.31 -20.32
C THR A 136 -8.84 -0.94 -18.90
#